data_AF-A0A8T7LLZ1-F1
#
_entry.id   AF-A0A8T7LLZ1-F1
#
_cell.length_a   1.000
_cell.length_b   1.000
_cell.length_c   1.000
_cell.angle_alpha   90.00
_cell.angle_beta   90.00
_cell.angle_gamma   90.00
#
_symmetry.space_group_name_H-M   'P 1'
#
loop_
_entity.id
_entity.type
_entity.pdbx_description
1 polymer ?
#
loop_
_entity_poly.entity_id
_entity_poly.type
_entity_poly.pdbx_seq_one_letter_code
_entity_poly.pdbx_strand_id
1 'polypeptide(L)'
;LSALLVSTSKQMPLIVNELHRRGLRFPVLVGGAAINRRFGRRILQTESGDFYEPGVFYCKDAFEGLETMDQLIDANRKPALLEQIRKEADMELGRSNAKPSNLPTFQRSNIVPSPIPHPKWGVRVVKDMPLEIVFQHLSINELYRLSWGAKNAHGDEWTKLKAEFDARLERMKKAALKDGWLKPQAVYGHFPCQADGDDLIIYSPLPAGEGAGVREITRFTFPRQTFDDHLCLADYFAPVESGQMDVVAFQVVTVGREATERIDRLHAQGDYTESYFMHGLAVQTAEATADYLHNHIRRELGLAPSQGKRYSWGYPAIPELEDHKKVFDLLPAEKELGMTLSAAYQLIPEQSTAAIIVHHKDAKYYSVGESRVQQLMR
;
A
#
# COMPACT_ATOMS: atom_id res chain seq x y z
N LEU A 1 -14.98 10.81 6.63
CA LEU A 1 -14.22 10.39 5.43
C LEU A 1 -13.07 9.50 5.87
N SER A 2 -12.81 8.40 5.17
CA SER A 2 -11.69 7.50 5.48
C SER A 2 -10.86 7.25 4.23
N ALA A 3 -9.53 7.14 4.39
CA ALA A 3 -8.63 6.80 3.28
C ALA A 3 -7.64 5.71 3.72
N LEU A 4 -7.63 4.60 2.98
CA LEU A 4 -6.63 3.54 3.13
C LEU A 4 -5.34 3.90 2.38
N LEU A 5 -5.47 4.43 1.16
CA LEU A 5 -4.35 4.76 0.29
C LEU A 5 -4.21 6.27 0.07
N VAL A 6 -3.00 6.70 -0.25
CA VAL A 6 -2.65 8.12 -0.51
C VAL A 6 -3.53 8.70 -1.64
N SER A 7 -3.79 7.93 -2.70
CA SER A 7 -4.68 8.36 -3.79
C SER A 7 -6.10 8.65 -3.30
N THR A 8 -6.66 7.80 -2.44
CA THR A 8 -8.03 7.99 -1.92
C THR A 8 -8.15 9.21 -1.03
N SER A 9 -7.10 9.60 -0.31
CA SER A 9 -7.12 10.84 0.47
C SER A 9 -7.19 12.11 -0.38
N LYS A 10 -6.84 12.08 -1.67
CA LYS A 10 -7.02 13.23 -2.59
C LYS A 10 -8.49 13.62 -2.77
N GLN A 11 -9.42 12.70 -2.51
CA GLN A 11 -10.87 13.00 -2.55
C GLN A 11 -11.33 13.84 -1.36
N MET A 12 -10.62 13.80 -0.23
CA MET A 12 -11.01 14.52 0.98
C MET A 12 -11.04 16.05 0.80
N PRO A 13 -9.99 16.72 0.30
CA PRO A 13 -10.07 18.16 0.03
C PRO A 13 -11.12 18.52 -1.01
N LEU A 14 -11.35 17.68 -2.04
CA LEU A 14 -12.41 17.92 -3.03
C LEU A 14 -13.79 17.94 -2.36
N ILE A 15 -14.05 16.99 -1.46
CA ILE A 15 -15.31 16.93 -0.70
C ILE A 15 -15.43 18.16 0.22
N VAL A 16 -14.38 18.53 0.95
CA VAL A 16 -14.41 19.71 1.84
C VAL A 16 -14.68 20.99 1.05
N ASN A 17 -14.01 21.18 -0.10
CA ASN A 17 -14.23 22.32 -0.97
C ASN A 17 -15.66 22.34 -1.54
N GLU A 18 -16.22 21.18 -1.90
CA GLU A 18 -17.59 21.09 -2.39
C GLU A 18 -18.62 21.40 -1.28
N LEU A 19 -18.39 20.93 -0.05
CA LEU A 19 -19.22 21.28 1.11
C LEU A 19 -19.19 22.79 1.36
N HIS A 20 -17.99 23.41 1.30
CA HIS A 20 -17.83 24.85 1.42
C HIS A 20 -18.59 25.61 0.32
N ARG A 21 -18.38 25.23 -0.94
CA ARG A 21 -19.00 25.84 -2.13
C ARG A 21 -20.53 25.79 -2.07
N ARG A 22 -21.09 24.70 -1.53
CA ARG A 22 -22.54 24.54 -1.32
C ARG A 22 -23.06 25.21 -0.04
N GLY A 23 -22.19 25.81 0.77
CA GLY A 23 -22.57 26.43 2.04
C GLY A 23 -23.06 25.43 3.10
N LEU A 24 -22.72 24.15 2.97
CA LEU A 24 -23.13 23.12 3.90
C LEU A 24 -22.38 23.27 5.24
N ARG A 25 -23.04 22.93 6.34
CA ARG A 25 -22.59 23.21 7.71
C ARG A 25 -22.22 21.96 8.51
N PHE A 26 -21.77 20.90 7.83
CA PHE A 26 -21.44 19.63 8.47
C PHE A 26 -19.97 19.59 8.93
N PRO A 27 -19.67 19.33 10.22
CA PRO A 27 -18.32 19.00 10.65
C PRO A 27 -17.79 17.78 9.89
N VAL A 28 -16.56 17.82 9.40
CA VAL A 28 -15.97 16.70 8.64
C VAL A 28 -14.95 15.99 9.50
N LEU A 29 -15.23 14.74 9.87
CA LEU A 29 -14.24 13.87 10.49
C LEU A 29 -13.45 13.13 9.39
N VAL A 30 -12.13 13.13 9.48
CA VAL A 30 -11.22 12.43 8.57
C VAL A 30 -10.35 11.44 9.34
N GLY A 31 -10.15 10.25 8.79
CA GLY A 31 -9.28 9.24 9.36
C GLY A 31 -8.72 8.31 8.29
N GLY A 32 -8.00 7.28 8.73
CA GLY A 32 -7.47 6.22 7.86
C GLY A 32 -5.95 6.22 7.72
N ALA A 33 -5.43 5.09 7.26
CA ALA A 33 -4.01 4.77 7.29
C ALA A 33 -3.15 5.75 6.45
N ALA A 34 -3.73 6.37 5.43
CA ALA A 34 -3.05 7.25 4.49
C ALA A 34 -2.77 8.67 5.03
N ILE A 35 -3.51 9.14 6.04
CA ILE A 35 -3.50 10.55 6.45
C ILE A 35 -3.00 10.74 7.88
N ASN A 36 -2.78 12.00 8.27
CA ASN A 36 -2.36 12.37 9.62
C ASN A 36 -2.98 13.72 10.03
N ARG A 37 -2.74 14.14 11.29
CA ARG A 37 -3.27 15.40 11.82
C ARG A 37 -2.90 16.61 10.96
N ARG A 38 -1.64 16.69 10.50
CA ARG A 38 -1.17 17.79 9.64
C ARG A 38 -1.93 17.84 8.30
N PHE A 39 -2.25 16.69 7.70
CA PHE A 39 -3.10 16.63 6.52
C PHE A 39 -4.48 17.23 6.80
N GLY A 40 -5.14 16.80 7.88
CA GLY A 40 -6.43 17.36 8.30
C GLY A 40 -6.41 18.87 8.50
N ARG A 41 -5.30 19.42 9.02
CA ARG A 41 -5.12 20.88 9.19
C ARG A 41 -4.98 21.65 7.88
N ARG A 42 -4.29 21.10 6.88
CA ARG A 42 -4.17 21.77 5.58
C ARG A 42 -5.46 21.77 4.79
N ILE A 43 -6.19 20.64 4.78
CA ILE A 43 -7.46 20.57 4.04
C ILE A 43 -8.60 21.34 4.73
N LEU A 44 -8.36 21.92 5.92
CA LEU A 44 -9.28 22.86 6.54
C LEU A 44 -9.36 24.17 5.73
N GLN A 45 -8.25 24.58 5.12
CA GLN A 45 -8.23 25.71 4.21
C GLN A 45 -8.75 25.26 2.84
N THR A 46 -9.71 26.01 2.33
CA THR A 46 -10.34 25.80 1.04
C THR A 46 -9.52 26.47 -0.07
N GLU A 47 -9.85 26.15 -1.32
CA GLU A 47 -9.22 26.72 -2.51
C GLU A 47 -9.45 28.24 -2.63
N SER A 48 -10.50 28.79 -2.00
CA SER A 48 -10.72 30.25 -1.94
C SER A 48 -9.82 30.96 -0.93
N GLY A 49 -9.02 30.22 -0.14
CA GLY A 49 -8.18 30.74 0.93
C GLY A 49 -8.89 30.84 2.28
N ASP A 50 -10.22 30.66 2.31
CA ASP A 50 -11.01 30.67 3.53
C ASP A 50 -10.95 29.32 4.26
N PHE A 51 -11.17 29.33 5.57
CA PHE A 51 -11.37 28.09 6.32
C PHE A 51 -12.80 27.55 6.15
N TYR A 52 -12.93 26.23 6.00
CA TYR A 52 -14.23 25.57 6.08
C TYR A 52 -14.80 25.70 7.50
N GLU A 53 -15.78 26.60 7.66
CA GLU A 53 -16.32 27.06 8.94
C GLU A 53 -16.68 25.94 9.93
N PRO A 54 -17.38 24.86 9.52
CA PRO A 54 -17.77 23.76 10.41
C PRO A 54 -16.61 22.88 10.91
N GLY A 55 -15.42 23.03 10.32
CA GLY A 55 -14.20 22.36 10.75
C GLY A 55 -13.94 21.00 10.09
N VAL A 56 -12.65 20.64 10.08
CA VAL A 56 -12.13 19.34 9.65
C VAL A 56 -11.30 18.74 10.79
N PHE A 57 -11.67 17.54 11.21
CA PHE A 57 -11.13 16.89 12.41
C PHE A 57 -10.47 15.57 12.04
N TYR A 58 -9.15 15.51 12.19
CA TYR A 58 -8.44 14.24 12.07
C TYR A 58 -8.61 13.41 13.34
N CYS A 59 -9.02 12.15 13.18
CA CYS A 59 -9.15 11.18 14.25
C CYS A 59 -8.22 10.00 13.96
N LYS A 60 -7.31 9.67 14.89
CA LYS A 60 -6.31 8.61 14.68
C LYS A 60 -6.92 7.20 14.65
N ASP A 61 -8.03 7.03 15.37
CA ASP A 61 -8.76 5.78 15.54
C ASP A 61 -10.24 6.07 15.86
N ALA A 62 -11.04 5.02 16.01
CA ALA A 62 -12.48 5.13 16.27
C ALA A 62 -12.78 5.78 17.63
N PHE A 63 -11.91 5.62 18.64
CA PHE A 63 -12.13 6.17 19.97
C PHE A 63 -11.92 7.69 19.98
N GLU A 64 -10.85 8.18 19.35
CA GLU A 64 -10.66 9.63 19.16
C GLU A 64 -11.78 10.23 18.28
N GLY A 65 -12.31 9.43 17.34
CA GLY A 65 -13.49 9.80 16.56
C GLY A 65 -14.71 10.05 17.42
N LEU A 66 -15.03 9.13 18.32
CA LEU A 66 -16.15 9.26 19.26
C LEU A 66 -15.96 10.45 20.21
N GLU A 67 -14.77 10.60 20.79
CA GLU A 67 -14.44 11.72 21.67
C GLU A 67 -14.58 13.07 20.95
N THR A 68 -14.19 13.14 19.68
CA THR A 68 -14.36 14.34 18.84
C THR A 68 -15.85 14.63 18.62
N MET A 69 -16.67 13.62 18.34
CA MET A 69 -18.11 13.80 18.18
C MET A 69 -18.76 14.32 19.47
N ASP A 70 -18.39 13.77 20.63
CA ASP A 70 -18.89 14.21 21.94
C ASP A 70 -18.59 15.70 22.20
N GLN A 71 -17.42 16.18 21.77
CA GLN A 71 -17.08 17.60 21.86
C GLN A 71 -17.85 18.47 20.87
N LEU A 72 -18.15 17.95 19.67
CA LEU A 72 -18.86 18.70 18.62
C LEU A 72 -20.35 18.87 18.88
N ILE A 73 -20.98 17.93 19.59
CA ILE A 73 -22.40 18.02 19.98
C ILE A 73 -22.60 18.89 21.23
N ASP A 74 -21.54 19.11 22.01
CA ASP A 74 -21.58 19.93 23.21
C ASP A 74 -21.42 21.42 22.86
N ALA A 75 -22.48 22.20 23.13
CA ALA A 75 -22.53 23.63 22.82
C ALA A 75 -21.44 24.46 23.52
N ASN A 76 -20.92 24.01 24.66
CA ASN A 76 -19.88 24.71 25.41
C ASN A 76 -18.47 24.34 24.92
N ARG A 77 -18.27 23.09 24.47
CA ARG A 77 -16.95 22.61 24.02
C ARG A 77 -16.69 22.87 22.54
N LYS A 78 -17.72 22.86 21.70
CA LYS A 78 -17.60 23.06 20.25
C LYS A 78 -16.86 24.35 19.86
N PRO A 79 -17.16 25.54 20.42
CA PRO A 79 -16.49 26.77 20.01
C PRO A 79 -14.98 26.74 20.29
N ALA A 80 -14.58 26.25 21.46
CA ALA A 80 -13.17 26.13 21.83
C ALA A 80 -12.42 25.16 20.91
N LEU A 81 -13.05 24.04 20.56
CA LEU A 81 -12.49 23.08 19.63
C LEU A 81 -12.30 23.69 18.22
N LEU A 82 -13.27 24.46 17.72
CA LEU A 82 -13.17 25.13 16.42
C LEU A 82 -12.04 26.18 16.39
N GLU A 83 -11.88 26.94 17.47
CA GLU A 83 -10.79 27.90 17.60
C GLU A 83 -9.42 27.21 17.61
N GLN A 84 -9.30 26.12 18.39
CA GLN A 84 -8.07 25.33 18.46
C GLN A 84 -7.65 24.81 17.07
N ILE A 85 -8.58 24.21 16.31
CA ILE A 85 -8.23 23.65 15.00
C ILE A 85 -7.81 24.72 14.00
N ARG A 86 -8.41 25.93 14.05
CA ARG A 86 -8.05 27.06 13.19
C ARG A 86 -6.65 27.53 13.49
N LYS A 87 -6.33 27.73 14.77
CA LYS A 87 -4.97 28.09 15.22
C LYS A 87 -3.93 27.06 14.81
N GLU A 88 -4.24 25.77 14.95
CA GLU A 88 -3.37 24.69 14.50
C GLU A 88 -3.17 24.68 12.97
N ALA A 89 -4.21 25.01 12.20
CA ALA A 89 -4.13 25.11 10.75
C ALA A 89 -3.28 26.32 10.31
N ASP A 90 -3.47 27.49 10.92
CA ASP A 90 -2.64 28.67 10.66
C ASP A 90 -1.15 28.38 10.90
N MET A 91 -0.83 27.68 12.01
CA MET A 91 0.55 27.28 12.32
C MET A 91 1.13 26.30 11.28
N GLU A 92 0.34 25.33 10.81
CA GLU A 92 0.79 24.38 9.79
C GLU A 92 0.99 25.06 8.43
N LEU A 93 0.07 25.95 8.03
CA LEU A 93 0.16 26.72 6.78
C LEU A 93 1.34 27.70 6.80
N GLY A 94 1.61 28.32 7.96
CA GLY A 94 2.80 29.15 8.17
C GLY A 94 4.11 28.37 8.07
N ARG A 95 4.13 27.10 8.49
CA ARG A 95 5.30 26.21 8.34
C ARG A 95 5.55 25.77 6.90
N SER A 96 4.50 25.59 6.09
CA SER A 96 4.66 25.25 4.66
C SER A 96 5.29 26.35 3.81
N ASN A 97 5.38 27.59 4.32
CA ASN A 97 6.12 28.68 3.68
C ASN A 97 7.65 28.61 3.89
N ALA A 98 8.15 27.64 4.67
CA ALA A 98 9.57 27.29 4.62
C ALA A 98 9.84 26.63 3.26
N LYS A 99 10.47 27.37 2.34
CA LYS A 99 10.87 26.90 1.01
C LYS A 99 11.51 25.51 1.15
N PRO A 100 10.93 24.44 0.58
CA PRO A 100 11.71 23.25 0.29
C PRO A 100 12.80 23.72 -0.67
N SER A 101 14.06 23.47 -0.35
CA SER A 101 15.13 23.54 -1.35
C SER A 101 14.98 22.35 -2.30
N ASN A 102 13.86 22.28 -3.02
CA ASN A 102 13.67 21.39 -4.16
C ASN A 102 14.38 22.05 -5.35
N LEU A 103 15.70 22.15 -5.26
CA LEU A 103 16.48 22.12 -6.48
C LEU A 103 16.47 20.66 -6.93
N PRO A 104 16.08 20.34 -8.17
CA PRO A 104 16.31 19.00 -8.70
C PRO A 104 17.83 18.75 -8.65
N THR A 105 18.28 17.97 -7.67
CA THR A 105 19.63 17.46 -7.66
C THR A 105 19.67 16.32 -8.68
N PHE A 106 20.43 16.51 -9.76
CA PHE A 106 20.76 15.46 -10.73
C PHE A 106 21.71 14.41 -10.14
N GLN A 107 21.81 14.33 -8.82
CA GLN A 107 22.75 13.45 -8.14
C GLN A 107 22.16 12.04 -8.13
N ARG A 108 22.82 11.12 -8.84
CA ARG A 108 22.46 9.71 -8.88
C ARG A 108 23.02 9.00 -7.65
N SER A 109 22.36 7.92 -7.23
CA SER A 109 22.89 7.05 -6.18
C SER A 109 24.19 6.35 -6.60
N ASN A 110 24.97 5.91 -5.62
CA ASN A 110 26.24 5.19 -5.84
C ASN A 110 26.05 3.66 -5.86
N ILE A 111 24.88 3.17 -6.30
CA ILE A 111 24.62 1.73 -6.40
C ILE A 111 25.55 1.13 -7.47
N VAL A 112 26.32 0.11 -7.07
CA VAL A 112 27.26 -0.58 -7.95
C VAL A 112 26.60 -1.81 -8.56
N PRO A 113 26.97 -2.22 -9.79
CA PRO A 113 26.44 -3.43 -10.40
C PRO A 113 26.60 -4.69 -9.52
N SER A 114 25.61 -5.57 -9.58
CA SER A 114 25.56 -6.86 -8.87
C SER A 114 25.33 -7.99 -9.89
N PRO A 115 25.74 -9.24 -9.62
CA PRO A 115 25.44 -10.37 -10.50
C PRO A 115 23.94 -10.46 -10.84
N ILE A 116 23.64 -10.58 -12.13
CA ILE A 116 22.29 -10.64 -12.67
C ILE A 116 21.81 -12.10 -12.68
N PRO A 117 20.68 -12.43 -12.03
CA PRO A 117 20.10 -13.76 -12.10
C PRO A 117 19.64 -14.14 -13.52
N HIS A 118 19.64 -15.44 -13.82
CA HIS A 118 19.13 -15.97 -15.09
C HIS A 118 17.82 -16.73 -14.86
N PRO A 119 16.66 -16.05 -14.93
CA PRO A 119 15.37 -16.70 -14.74
C PRO A 119 14.96 -17.50 -15.98
N LYS A 120 13.91 -18.31 -15.79
CA LYS A 120 13.00 -18.64 -16.89
C LYS A 120 12.04 -17.46 -17.10
N TRP A 121 12.06 -16.87 -18.29
CA TRP A 121 11.23 -15.72 -18.66
C TRP A 121 9.73 -16.03 -18.71
N GLY A 122 8.93 -14.98 -18.59
CA GLY A 122 7.49 -15.03 -18.80
C GLY A 122 6.66 -15.22 -17.53
N VAL A 123 5.36 -15.29 -17.76
CA VAL A 123 4.30 -15.29 -16.74
C VAL A 123 3.97 -16.70 -16.28
N ARG A 124 3.68 -16.84 -14.99
CA ARG A 124 3.17 -18.04 -14.35
C ARG A 124 1.92 -17.70 -13.55
N VAL A 125 0.93 -18.58 -13.63
CA VAL A 125 -0.33 -18.46 -12.92
C VAL A 125 -0.39 -19.53 -11.84
N VAL A 126 -0.64 -19.13 -10.60
CA VAL A 126 -0.82 -20.01 -9.45
C VAL A 126 -2.28 -19.88 -9.03
N LYS A 127 -3.11 -20.81 -9.52
CA LYS A 127 -4.57 -20.81 -9.27
C LYS A 127 -4.94 -21.31 -7.87
N ASP A 128 -4.02 -21.98 -7.19
CA ASP A 128 -4.23 -22.56 -5.87
C ASP A 128 -2.90 -22.60 -5.13
N MET A 129 -2.90 -22.14 -3.88
CA MET A 129 -1.81 -22.36 -2.93
C MET A 129 -2.38 -23.02 -1.68
N PRO A 130 -1.75 -24.08 -1.16
CA PRO A 130 -2.22 -24.74 0.05
C PRO A 130 -2.32 -23.75 1.22
N LEU A 131 -3.53 -23.52 1.70
CA LEU A 131 -3.81 -22.47 2.69
C LEU A 131 -3.08 -22.75 4.02
N GLU A 132 -2.87 -24.03 4.37
CA GLU A 132 -2.08 -24.44 5.52
C GLU A 132 -0.63 -23.98 5.43
N ILE A 133 -0.04 -24.00 4.23
CA ILE A 133 1.32 -23.52 4.00
C ILE A 133 1.34 -21.99 4.04
N VAL A 134 0.37 -21.33 3.40
CA VAL A 134 0.23 -19.87 3.48
C VAL A 134 0.11 -19.40 4.94
N PHE A 135 -0.64 -20.13 5.78
CA PHE A 135 -0.77 -19.79 7.20
C PHE A 135 0.53 -19.88 8.00
N GLN A 136 1.56 -20.60 7.53
CA GLN A 136 2.88 -20.59 8.16
C GLN A 136 3.62 -19.26 7.94
N HIS A 137 3.21 -18.48 6.95
CA HIS A 137 3.74 -17.15 6.64
C HIS A 137 2.96 -16.01 7.30
N LEU A 138 1.95 -16.29 8.13
CA LEU A 138 1.22 -15.26 8.86
C LEU A 138 2.13 -14.54 9.87
N SER A 139 2.17 -13.21 9.78
CA SER A 139 2.73 -12.38 10.85
C SER A 139 1.74 -12.30 12.01
N ILE A 140 1.87 -13.24 12.96
CA ILE A 140 0.98 -13.32 14.13
C ILE A 140 0.98 -12.01 14.94
N ASN A 141 2.15 -11.37 15.04
CA ASN A 141 2.27 -10.09 15.72
C ASN A 141 1.47 -8.98 15.01
N GLU A 142 1.54 -8.89 13.68
CA GLU A 142 0.77 -7.89 12.93
C GLU A 142 -0.73 -8.19 12.94
N LEU A 143 -1.12 -9.45 12.83
CA LEU A 143 -2.50 -9.87 12.99
C LEU A 143 -3.05 -9.41 14.35
N TYR A 144 -2.38 -9.76 15.45
CA TYR A 144 -2.89 -9.47 16.78
C TYR A 144 -2.79 -8.00 17.16
N ARG A 145 -1.64 -7.37 16.91
CA ARG A 145 -1.40 -5.97 17.32
C ARG A 145 -2.08 -4.99 16.37
N LEU A 146 -1.92 -5.16 15.05
CA LEU A 146 -2.41 -4.17 14.09
C LEU A 146 -3.85 -4.46 13.67
N SER A 147 -4.13 -5.71 13.27
CA SER A 147 -5.40 -6.05 12.61
C SER A 147 -6.52 -6.36 13.59
N TRP A 148 -6.19 -6.88 14.79
CA TRP A 148 -7.13 -7.28 15.83
C TRP A 148 -7.10 -6.37 17.07
N GLY A 149 -6.35 -5.27 17.02
CA GLY A 149 -6.48 -4.16 17.96
C GLY A 149 -5.70 -4.27 19.27
N ALA A 150 -4.77 -5.21 19.43
CA ALA A 150 -4.02 -5.37 20.68
C ALA A 150 -2.78 -4.46 20.83
N LYS A 151 -2.73 -3.28 20.16
CA LYS A 151 -1.55 -2.39 20.20
C LYS A 151 -1.13 -2.00 21.62
N ASN A 152 -2.10 -1.75 22.50
CA ASN A 152 -1.87 -1.18 23.83
C ASN A 152 -1.90 -2.23 24.96
N ALA A 153 -2.11 -3.51 24.65
CA ALA A 153 -2.15 -4.55 25.66
C ALA A 153 -0.73 -4.94 26.11
N HIS A 154 -0.49 -5.00 27.42
CA HIS A 154 0.82 -5.34 28.00
C HIS A 154 0.68 -6.29 29.20
N GLY A 155 1.78 -6.93 29.61
CA GLY A 155 1.82 -7.79 30.80
C GLY A 155 0.75 -8.89 30.80
N ASP A 156 0.06 -9.06 31.92
CA ASP A 156 -0.96 -10.10 32.12
C ASP A 156 -2.19 -9.93 31.21
N GLU A 157 -2.55 -8.69 30.89
CA GLU A 157 -3.64 -8.38 29.95
C GLU A 157 -3.30 -8.94 28.56
N TRP A 158 -2.08 -8.71 28.09
CA TRP A 158 -1.61 -9.26 26.83
C TRP A 158 -1.60 -10.78 26.83
N THR A 159 -1.16 -11.41 27.91
CA THR A 159 -1.13 -12.88 28.02
C THR A 159 -2.53 -13.49 27.87
N LYS A 160 -3.53 -12.92 28.54
CA LYS A 160 -4.93 -13.38 28.44
C LYS A 160 -5.50 -13.14 27.05
N LEU A 161 -5.35 -11.92 26.53
CA LEU A 161 -5.86 -11.55 25.21
C LEU A 161 -5.22 -12.39 24.10
N LYS A 162 -3.92 -12.68 24.21
CA LYS A 162 -3.21 -13.54 23.27
C LYS A 162 -3.80 -14.95 23.26
N ALA A 163 -4.13 -15.53 24.42
CA ALA A 163 -4.73 -16.86 24.49
C ALA A 163 -6.12 -16.90 23.82
N GLU A 164 -6.93 -15.85 24.00
CA GLU A 164 -8.21 -15.71 23.31
C GLU A 164 -8.04 -15.57 21.79
N PHE A 165 -7.04 -14.79 21.36
CA PHE A 165 -6.72 -14.61 19.94
C PHE A 165 -6.18 -15.90 19.32
N ASP A 166 -5.33 -16.66 20.01
CA ASP A 166 -4.86 -17.96 19.54
C ASP A 166 -6.04 -18.92 19.33
N ALA A 167 -6.97 -19.00 20.29
CA ALA A 167 -8.17 -19.83 20.17
C ALA A 167 -9.07 -19.39 19.01
N ARG A 168 -9.28 -18.07 18.83
CA ARG A 168 -10.06 -17.51 17.71
C ARG A 168 -9.38 -17.82 16.37
N LEU A 169 -8.07 -17.60 16.27
CA LEU A 169 -7.30 -17.84 15.05
C LEU A 169 -7.42 -19.30 14.62
N GLU A 170 -7.23 -20.25 15.54
CA GLU A 170 -7.33 -21.67 15.22
C GLU A 170 -8.74 -22.08 14.78
N ARG A 171 -9.79 -21.52 15.40
CA ARG A 171 -11.17 -21.71 14.93
C ARG A 171 -11.36 -21.15 13.52
N MET A 172 -10.88 -19.94 13.25
CA MET A 172 -11.03 -19.28 11.96
C MET A 172 -10.24 -19.98 10.84
N LYS A 173 -9.02 -20.45 11.11
CA LYS A 173 -8.24 -21.26 10.17
C LYS A 173 -8.98 -22.54 9.78
N LYS A 174 -9.53 -23.27 10.76
CA LYS A 174 -10.34 -24.47 10.51
C LYS A 174 -11.57 -24.17 9.66
N ALA A 175 -12.27 -23.07 9.95
CA ALA A 175 -13.41 -22.63 9.15
C ALA A 175 -12.98 -22.23 7.72
N ALA A 176 -11.84 -21.56 7.56
CA ALA A 176 -11.29 -21.19 6.25
C ALA A 176 -10.95 -22.42 5.40
N LEU A 177 -10.33 -23.44 5.98
CA LEU A 177 -10.03 -24.70 5.31
C LEU A 177 -11.29 -25.47 4.94
N LYS A 178 -12.29 -25.51 5.85
CA LYS A 178 -13.53 -26.24 5.63
C LYS A 178 -14.44 -25.57 4.59
N ASP A 179 -14.63 -24.27 4.72
CA ASP A 179 -15.62 -23.52 3.94
C ASP A 179 -15.00 -22.91 2.66
N GLY A 180 -13.66 -22.88 2.56
CA GLY A 180 -12.95 -22.39 1.37
C GLY A 180 -13.12 -20.90 1.10
N TRP A 181 -13.26 -20.06 2.14
CA TRP A 181 -13.49 -18.61 1.96
C TRP A 181 -12.21 -17.78 1.80
N LEU A 182 -11.05 -18.36 2.12
CA LEU A 182 -9.73 -17.84 1.76
C LEU A 182 -9.16 -18.72 0.66
N LYS A 183 -8.95 -18.13 -0.52
CA LYS A 183 -8.40 -18.81 -1.70
C LYS A 183 -7.16 -18.06 -2.18
N PRO A 184 -5.97 -18.33 -1.61
CA PRO A 184 -4.73 -17.72 -2.06
C PRO A 184 -4.42 -18.08 -3.51
N GLN A 185 -4.23 -17.05 -4.34
CA GLN A 185 -3.93 -17.18 -5.77
C GLN A 185 -2.94 -16.10 -6.18
N ALA A 186 -2.23 -16.32 -7.28
CA ALA A 186 -1.29 -15.34 -7.80
C ALA A 186 -1.04 -15.44 -9.29
N VAL A 187 -0.54 -14.34 -9.83
CA VAL A 187 0.18 -14.29 -11.11
C VAL A 187 1.52 -13.62 -10.84
N TYR A 188 2.59 -14.19 -11.37
CA TYR A 188 3.93 -13.58 -11.29
C TYR A 188 4.70 -13.83 -12.57
N GLY A 189 5.76 -13.07 -12.80
CA GLY A 189 6.57 -13.26 -14.00
C GLY A 189 7.94 -12.61 -13.90
N HIS A 190 8.85 -13.09 -14.73
CA HIS A 190 10.18 -12.53 -14.92
C HIS A 190 10.27 -11.90 -16.30
N PHE A 191 10.77 -10.67 -16.35
CA PHE A 191 10.86 -9.90 -17.58
C PHE A 191 12.26 -9.35 -17.77
N PRO A 192 12.80 -9.34 -19.00
CA PRO A 192 14.02 -8.62 -19.28
C PRO A 192 13.78 -7.13 -19.05
N CYS A 193 14.73 -6.45 -18.43
CA CYS A 193 14.64 -5.02 -18.17
C CYS A 193 16.00 -4.34 -18.22
N GLN A 194 15.98 -3.02 -18.40
CA GLN A 194 17.14 -2.15 -18.24
C GLN A 194 16.72 -0.80 -17.67
N ALA A 195 17.63 -0.16 -16.94
CA ALA A 195 17.42 1.17 -16.43
C ALA A 195 17.79 2.25 -17.47
N ASP A 196 17.01 3.32 -17.52
CA ASP A 196 17.23 4.50 -18.36
C ASP A 196 16.92 5.75 -17.53
N GLY A 197 17.97 6.31 -16.91
CA GLY A 197 17.82 7.34 -15.88
C GLY A 197 17.02 6.83 -14.68
N ASP A 198 15.86 7.45 -14.44
CA ASP A 198 14.91 7.11 -13.36
C ASP A 198 13.83 6.10 -13.82
N ASP A 199 13.89 5.69 -15.08
CA ASP A 199 12.97 4.73 -15.67
C ASP A 199 13.52 3.31 -15.63
N LEU A 200 12.60 2.35 -15.53
CA LEU A 200 12.84 0.94 -15.79
C LEU A 200 12.06 0.52 -17.02
N ILE A 201 12.79 0.19 -18.08
CA ILE A 201 12.27 -0.31 -19.35
C ILE A 201 12.00 -1.80 -19.20
N ILE A 202 10.81 -2.25 -19.56
CA ILE A 202 10.43 -3.65 -19.55
C ILE A 202 10.29 -4.13 -20.98
N TYR A 203 10.92 -5.26 -21.27
CA TYR A 203 10.90 -5.85 -22.60
C TYR A 203 10.05 -7.12 -22.69
N SER A 204 9.66 -7.47 -23.91
CA SER A 204 9.05 -8.75 -24.23
C SER A 204 9.93 -9.91 -23.75
N PRO A 205 9.37 -10.97 -23.14
CA PRO A 205 10.13 -12.17 -22.77
C PRO A 205 10.98 -12.70 -23.93
N LEU A 206 12.24 -13.01 -23.64
CA LEU A 206 13.16 -13.60 -24.61
C LEU A 206 12.75 -15.06 -24.86
N PRO A 207 12.39 -15.46 -26.10
CA PRO A 207 12.22 -16.87 -26.43
C PRO A 207 13.52 -17.63 -26.18
N ALA A 208 13.41 -18.89 -25.77
CA ALA A 208 14.57 -19.77 -25.75
C ALA A 208 15.06 -20.00 -27.18
N GLY A 209 16.17 -19.35 -27.55
CA GLY A 209 16.99 -19.78 -28.69
C GLY A 209 16.91 -18.99 -30.00
N GLU A 210 16.29 -17.80 -30.08
CA GLU A 210 16.31 -17.01 -31.32
C GLU A 210 16.60 -15.53 -31.05
N GLY A 211 17.62 -15.00 -31.72
CA GLY A 211 18.13 -13.62 -31.64
C GLY A 211 17.20 -12.57 -32.24
N ALA A 212 15.90 -12.64 -31.95
CA ALA A 212 14.95 -11.59 -32.23
C ALA A 212 15.08 -10.50 -31.16
N GLY A 213 15.25 -9.25 -31.59
CA GLY A 213 15.40 -8.10 -30.70
C GLY A 213 14.29 -7.99 -29.66
N VAL A 214 14.67 -7.61 -28.45
CA VAL A 214 13.72 -7.32 -27.36
C VAL A 214 12.89 -6.09 -27.70
N ARG A 215 11.56 -6.19 -27.63
CA ARG A 215 10.65 -5.05 -27.81
C ARG A 215 10.30 -4.44 -26.47
N GLU A 216 10.38 -3.12 -26.32
CA GLU A 216 9.80 -2.44 -25.16
C GLU A 216 8.28 -2.72 -25.13
N ILE A 217 7.79 -3.22 -24.00
CA ILE A 217 6.37 -3.51 -23.77
C ILE A 217 5.75 -2.56 -22.75
N THR A 218 6.54 -2.06 -21.79
CA THR A 218 6.12 -1.02 -20.85
C THR A 218 7.33 -0.35 -20.19
N ARG A 219 7.06 0.75 -19.48
CA ARG A 219 8.06 1.54 -18.75
C ARG A 219 7.48 2.04 -17.44
N PHE A 220 8.26 1.92 -16.37
CA PHE A 220 7.95 2.49 -15.05
C PHE A 220 8.91 3.63 -14.75
N THR A 221 8.41 4.75 -14.27
CA THR A 221 9.22 5.89 -13.83
C THR A 221 9.17 5.94 -12.31
N PHE A 222 10.33 5.93 -11.66
CA PHE A 222 10.40 5.91 -10.21
C PHE A 222 10.90 7.25 -9.65
N PRO A 223 10.33 7.71 -8.52
CA PRO A 223 10.81 8.94 -7.91
C PRO A 223 12.20 8.74 -7.30
N ARG A 224 13.03 9.79 -7.38
CA ARG A 224 14.36 9.84 -6.80
C ARG A 224 14.36 10.56 -5.46
N GLN A 225 15.07 10.03 -4.46
CA GLN A 225 15.35 10.75 -3.22
C GLN A 225 16.12 12.05 -3.49
N THR A 226 15.64 13.16 -2.95
CA THR A 226 16.32 14.46 -3.04
C THR A 226 17.36 14.67 -1.94
N PHE A 227 17.52 13.69 -1.05
CA PHE A 227 18.39 13.68 0.13
C PHE A 227 19.02 12.29 0.33
N ASP A 228 19.85 12.15 1.37
CA ASP A 228 20.59 10.94 1.70
C ASP A 228 21.35 10.35 0.48
N ASP A 229 21.11 9.09 0.15
CA ASP A 229 21.83 8.34 -0.88
C ASP A 229 21.26 8.57 -2.30
N HIS A 230 20.30 9.49 -2.45
CA HIS A 230 19.64 9.80 -3.72
C HIS A 230 19.07 8.58 -4.47
N LEU A 231 18.53 7.60 -3.73
CA LEU A 231 18.05 6.33 -4.28
C LEU A 231 16.85 6.52 -5.21
N CYS A 232 16.86 5.71 -6.28
CA CYS A 232 15.75 5.47 -7.19
C CYS A 232 15.68 3.96 -7.46
N LEU A 233 14.48 3.37 -7.64
CA LEU A 233 14.37 1.92 -7.85
C LEU A 233 15.06 1.47 -9.14
N ALA A 234 15.08 2.32 -10.17
CA ALA A 234 15.77 2.04 -11.44
C ALA A 234 17.29 1.82 -11.24
N ASP A 235 17.91 2.46 -10.25
CA ASP A 235 19.36 2.35 -10.02
C ASP A 235 19.82 0.94 -9.60
N TYR A 236 18.89 0.07 -9.19
CA TYR A 236 19.18 -1.31 -8.83
C TYR A 236 19.25 -2.27 -10.03
N PHE A 237 19.01 -1.79 -11.24
CA PHE A 237 19.03 -2.57 -12.46
C PHE A 237 20.12 -2.09 -13.43
N ALA A 238 20.62 -2.97 -14.28
CA ALA A 238 21.63 -2.66 -15.28
C ALA A 238 21.15 -1.57 -16.24
N PRO A 239 21.92 -0.49 -16.46
CA PRO A 239 21.52 0.57 -17.38
C PRO A 239 21.64 0.13 -18.84
N VAL A 240 20.86 0.73 -19.74
CA VAL A 240 20.92 0.47 -21.19
C VAL A 240 22.36 0.59 -21.73
N GLU A 241 23.10 1.60 -21.26
CA GLU A 241 24.49 1.89 -21.61
C GLU A 241 25.47 0.76 -21.26
N SER A 242 25.14 -0.09 -20.29
CA SER A 242 25.98 -1.23 -19.92
C SER A 242 25.98 -2.35 -20.97
N GLY A 243 24.99 -2.35 -21.87
CA GLY A 243 24.74 -3.42 -22.83
C GLY A 243 24.30 -4.75 -22.19
N GLN A 244 24.12 -4.81 -20.87
CA GLN A 244 23.68 -6.00 -20.15
C GLN A 244 22.17 -5.97 -19.96
N MET A 245 21.50 -7.09 -20.26
CA MET A 245 20.08 -7.27 -20.00
C MET A 245 19.88 -7.74 -18.56
N ASP A 246 19.11 -7.00 -17.78
CA ASP A 246 18.76 -7.36 -16.41
C ASP A 246 17.43 -8.12 -16.34
N VAL A 247 17.05 -8.54 -15.15
CA VAL A 247 15.78 -9.20 -14.81
C VAL A 247 15.04 -8.38 -13.76
N VAL A 248 13.73 -8.23 -13.97
CA VAL A 248 12.81 -7.81 -12.92
C VAL A 248 11.70 -8.84 -12.78
N ALA A 249 11.25 -9.06 -11.54
CA ALA A 249 10.06 -9.83 -11.27
C ALA A 249 8.91 -8.95 -10.81
N PHE A 250 7.71 -9.32 -11.20
CA PHE A 250 6.47 -8.73 -10.71
C PHE A 250 5.59 -9.83 -10.12
N GLN A 251 4.78 -9.47 -9.12
CA GLN A 251 3.74 -10.34 -8.58
C GLN A 251 2.44 -9.57 -8.38
N VAL A 252 1.33 -10.27 -8.56
CA VAL A 252 -0.01 -9.90 -8.08
C VAL A 252 -0.58 -11.10 -7.35
N VAL A 253 -1.05 -10.90 -6.12
CA VAL A 253 -1.68 -11.95 -5.30
C VAL A 253 -3.05 -11.51 -4.81
N THR A 254 -3.91 -12.47 -4.52
CA THR A 254 -5.21 -12.26 -3.89
C THR A 254 -5.56 -13.46 -3.01
N VAL A 255 -6.44 -13.27 -2.03
CA VAL A 255 -7.10 -14.38 -1.31
C VAL A 255 -8.52 -14.66 -1.81
N GLY A 256 -8.87 -14.09 -2.97
CA GLY A 256 -10.13 -14.31 -3.67
C GLY A 256 -11.29 -13.46 -3.15
N ARG A 257 -12.32 -13.32 -3.98
CA ARG A 257 -13.48 -12.43 -3.75
C ARG A 257 -14.40 -12.92 -2.62
N GLU A 258 -14.42 -14.22 -2.35
CA GLU A 258 -15.27 -14.83 -1.31
C GLU A 258 -14.96 -14.26 0.08
N ALA A 259 -13.71 -13.87 0.34
CA ALA A 259 -13.33 -13.25 1.61
C ALA A 259 -14.10 -11.94 1.82
N THR A 260 -14.06 -11.03 0.84
CA THR A 260 -14.80 -9.77 0.86
C THR A 260 -16.31 -10.02 0.98
N GLU A 261 -16.87 -10.91 0.16
CA GLU A 261 -18.32 -11.21 0.18
C GLU A 261 -18.79 -11.81 1.52
N ARG A 262 -17.95 -12.59 2.20
CA ARG A 262 -18.26 -13.14 3.53
C ARG A 262 -18.19 -12.06 4.61
N ILE A 263 -17.19 -11.19 4.57
CA ILE A 263 -17.06 -10.04 5.48
C ILE A 263 -18.29 -9.12 5.33
N ASP A 264 -18.65 -8.77 4.11
CA ASP A 264 -19.81 -7.90 3.83
C ASP A 264 -21.13 -8.52 4.31
N ARG A 265 -21.30 -9.84 4.16
CA ARG A 265 -22.47 -10.55 4.69
C ARG A 265 -22.54 -10.51 6.22
N LEU A 266 -21.43 -10.73 6.92
CA LEU A 266 -21.38 -10.63 8.39
C LEU A 266 -21.71 -9.21 8.84
N HIS A 267 -21.15 -8.20 8.17
CA HIS A 267 -21.44 -6.81 8.45
C HIS A 267 -22.92 -6.47 8.22
N ALA A 268 -23.52 -6.92 7.11
CA ALA A 268 -24.94 -6.71 6.82
C ALA A 268 -25.89 -7.42 7.80
N GLN A 269 -25.44 -8.51 8.43
CA GLN A 269 -26.17 -9.24 9.46
C GLN A 269 -25.98 -8.65 10.87
N GLY A 270 -25.16 -7.61 11.03
CA GLY A 270 -24.85 -6.99 12.32
C GLY A 270 -23.81 -7.74 13.15
N ASP A 271 -23.15 -8.75 12.59
CA ASP A 271 -22.03 -9.44 13.26
C ASP A 271 -20.70 -8.71 13.00
N TYR A 272 -20.63 -7.49 13.52
CA TYR A 272 -19.48 -6.60 13.33
C TYR A 272 -18.20 -7.16 13.94
N THR A 273 -18.31 -7.90 15.05
CA THR A 273 -17.17 -8.50 15.73
C THR A 273 -16.53 -9.56 14.85
N GLU A 274 -17.29 -10.56 14.37
CA GLU A 274 -16.72 -11.58 13.51
C GLU A 274 -16.29 -11.00 12.17
N SER A 275 -17.03 -10.03 11.60
CA SER A 275 -16.62 -9.29 10.40
C SER A 275 -15.24 -8.63 10.57
N TYR A 276 -15.01 -7.96 11.70
CA TYR A 276 -13.75 -7.28 12.00
C TYR A 276 -12.56 -8.26 12.09
N PHE A 277 -12.71 -9.33 12.86
CA PHE A 277 -11.65 -10.34 13.00
C PHE A 277 -11.39 -11.09 11.69
N MET A 278 -12.45 -11.40 10.93
CA MET A 278 -12.36 -12.05 9.62
C MET A 278 -11.63 -11.17 8.61
N HIS A 279 -11.96 -9.88 8.54
CA HIS A 279 -11.24 -8.92 7.72
C HIS A 279 -9.75 -8.86 8.08
N GLY A 280 -9.43 -8.78 9.37
CA GLY A 280 -8.04 -8.80 9.82
C GLY A 280 -7.27 -10.06 9.39
N LEU A 281 -7.90 -11.25 9.50
CA LEU A 281 -7.30 -12.49 9.02
C LEU A 281 -7.13 -12.52 7.50
N ALA A 282 -8.12 -12.03 6.74
CA ALA A 282 -8.07 -12.01 5.29
C ALA A 282 -6.95 -11.12 4.75
N VAL A 283 -6.79 -9.91 5.31
CA VAL A 283 -5.68 -8.99 4.98
C VAL A 283 -4.33 -9.65 5.27
N GLN A 284 -4.16 -10.21 6.46
CA GLN A 284 -2.90 -10.86 6.83
C GLN A 284 -2.63 -12.13 6.02
N THR A 285 -3.67 -12.82 5.56
CA THR A 285 -3.52 -13.97 4.64
C THR A 285 -3.07 -13.50 3.26
N ALA A 286 -3.53 -12.34 2.77
CA ALA A 286 -3.04 -11.76 1.52
C ALA A 286 -1.54 -11.40 1.61
N GLU A 287 -1.11 -10.82 2.73
CA GLU A 287 0.32 -10.57 2.98
C GLU A 287 1.15 -11.85 3.11
N ALA A 288 0.63 -12.86 3.80
CA ALA A 288 1.26 -14.17 3.90
C ALA A 288 1.37 -14.87 2.53
N THR A 289 0.34 -14.72 1.68
CA THR A 289 0.35 -15.20 0.28
C THR A 289 1.45 -14.49 -0.51
N ALA A 290 1.55 -13.17 -0.34
CA ALA A 290 2.59 -12.37 -0.99
C ALA A 290 3.99 -12.77 -0.51
N ASP A 291 4.17 -13.07 0.78
CA ASP A 291 5.46 -13.51 1.34
C ASP A 291 5.82 -14.91 0.86
N TYR A 292 4.88 -15.85 0.90
CA TYR A 292 5.07 -17.20 0.38
C TYR A 292 5.52 -17.20 -1.08
N LEU A 293 4.83 -16.42 -1.92
CA LEU A 293 5.19 -16.29 -3.34
C LEU A 293 6.53 -15.57 -3.53
N HIS A 294 6.80 -14.53 -2.74
CA HIS A 294 8.08 -13.83 -2.80
C HIS A 294 9.24 -14.77 -2.44
N ASN A 295 9.08 -15.61 -1.43
CA ASN A 295 10.05 -16.66 -1.08
C ASN A 295 10.28 -17.64 -2.25
N HIS A 296 9.22 -17.97 -2.98
CA HIS A 296 9.32 -18.80 -4.18
C HIS A 296 10.09 -18.11 -5.31
N ILE A 297 9.79 -16.85 -5.63
CA ILE A 297 10.50 -16.05 -6.63
C ILE A 297 11.99 -15.95 -6.30
N ARG A 298 12.34 -15.69 -5.02
CA ARG A 298 13.74 -15.61 -4.59
C ARG A 298 14.51 -16.92 -4.80
N ARG A 299 13.85 -18.07 -4.57
CA ARG A 299 14.44 -19.39 -4.87
C ARG A 299 14.62 -19.60 -6.36
N GLU A 300 13.63 -19.23 -7.19
CA GLU A 300 13.74 -19.36 -8.66
C GLU A 300 14.89 -18.50 -9.23
N LEU A 301 15.14 -17.34 -8.64
CA LEU A 301 16.24 -16.43 -9.01
C LEU A 301 17.58 -16.80 -8.34
N GLY A 302 17.63 -17.81 -7.47
CA GLY A 302 18.86 -18.22 -6.78
C GLY A 302 19.41 -17.15 -5.81
N LEU A 303 18.54 -16.33 -5.23
CA LEU A 303 18.95 -15.21 -4.37
C LEU A 303 19.28 -15.68 -2.94
N ALA A 304 20.19 -14.96 -2.28
CA ALA A 304 20.48 -15.18 -0.87
C ALA A 304 19.24 -14.85 0.02
N PRO A 305 19.13 -15.44 1.23
CA PRO A 305 17.95 -15.26 2.09
C PRO A 305 17.57 -13.81 2.46
N SER A 306 18.52 -12.86 2.43
CA SER A 306 18.28 -11.44 2.72
C SER A 306 18.15 -10.56 1.47
N GLN A 307 18.44 -11.12 0.29
CA GLN A 307 18.39 -10.48 -1.02
C GLN A 307 16.99 -10.61 -1.65
N GLY A 308 16.67 -9.73 -2.60
CA GLY A 308 15.33 -9.66 -3.22
C GLY A 308 14.37 -8.87 -2.35
N LYS A 309 14.25 -7.55 -2.56
CA LYS A 309 13.29 -6.71 -1.83
C LYS A 309 12.01 -6.56 -2.63
N ARG A 310 10.86 -6.68 -1.95
CA ARG A 310 9.52 -6.58 -2.52
C ARG A 310 8.95 -5.19 -2.24
N TYR A 311 8.77 -4.38 -3.27
CA TYR A 311 8.17 -3.05 -3.16
C TYR A 311 6.74 -3.09 -3.71
N SER A 312 5.77 -2.78 -2.86
CA SER A 312 4.36 -2.70 -3.26
C SER A 312 3.98 -1.26 -3.58
N TRP A 313 3.19 -1.04 -4.62
CA TRP A 313 2.72 0.29 -5.00
C TRP A 313 1.92 0.98 -3.89
N GLY A 314 2.04 2.31 -3.83
CA GLY A 314 1.47 3.14 -2.76
C GLY A 314 2.37 3.30 -1.53
N TYR A 315 3.50 2.61 -1.49
CA TYR A 315 4.56 2.83 -0.51
C TYR A 315 5.48 3.98 -0.94
N PRO A 316 6.24 4.59 0.00
CA PRO A 316 7.03 5.79 -0.29
C PRO A 316 8.04 5.68 -1.45
N ALA A 317 8.62 4.50 -1.69
CA ALA A 317 9.58 4.30 -2.78
C ALA A 317 8.91 4.10 -4.16
N ILE A 318 7.61 3.79 -4.20
CA ILE A 318 6.86 3.48 -5.42
C ILE A 318 5.38 3.91 -5.25
N PRO A 319 5.11 5.22 -5.18
CA PRO A 319 3.82 5.74 -4.72
C PRO A 319 2.69 5.66 -5.76
N GLU A 320 3.03 5.57 -7.05
CA GLU A 320 2.10 5.78 -8.17
C GLU A 320 1.17 4.59 -8.41
N LEU A 321 -0.02 4.59 -7.81
CA LEU A 321 -0.97 3.48 -7.96
C LEU A 321 -1.47 3.26 -9.40
N GLU A 322 -1.41 4.27 -10.27
CA GLU A 322 -1.82 4.15 -11.68
C GLU A 322 -1.01 3.09 -12.44
N ASP A 323 0.23 2.85 -12.00
CA ASP A 323 1.10 1.81 -12.55
C ASP A 323 0.53 0.39 -12.35
N HIS A 324 -0.44 0.17 -11.44
CA HIS A 324 -1.16 -1.11 -11.38
C HIS A 324 -1.78 -1.49 -12.71
N LYS A 325 -2.18 -0.53 -13.55
CA LYS A 325 -2.67 -0.83 -14.90
C LYS A 325 -1.60 -1.49 -15.75
N LYS A 326 -0.37 -0.95 -15.72
CA LYS A 326 0.80 -1.54 -16.41
C LYS A 326 1.13 -2.93 -15.85
N VAL A 327 1.02 -3.11 -14.53
CA VAL A 327 1.22 -4.42 -13.88
C VAL A 327 0.17 -5.43 -14.34
N PHE A 328 -1.10 -5.04 -14.47
CA PHE A 328 -2.18 -5.90 -14.99
C PHE A 328 -2.01 -6.24 -16.47
N ASP A 329 -1.39 -5.34 -17.25
CA ASP A 329 -1.05 -5.61 -18.65
C ASP A 329 0.12 -6.59 -18.77
N LEU A 330 1.10 -6.52 -17.86
CA LEU A 330 2.22 -7.48 -17.78
C LEU A 330 1.78 -8.84 -17.22
N LEU A 331 0.96 -8.82 -16.17
CA LEU A 331 0.49 -9.98 -15.42
C LEU A 331 -1.03 -10.04 -15.58
N PRO A 332 -1.59 -11.01 -16.34
CA PRO A 332 -3.02 -11.06 -16.70
C PRO A 332 -3.95 -11.39 -15.51
N ALA A 333 -3.88 -10.65 -14.41
CA ALA A 333 -4.62 -10.87 -13.18
C ALA A 333 -6.13 -10.72 -13.36
N GLU A 334 -6.59 -9.88 -14.29
CA GLU A 334 -8.02 -9.76 -14.61
C GLU A 334 -8.55 -11.06 -15.23
N LYS A 335 -7.91 -11.53 -16.31
CA LYS A 335 -8.29 -12.77 -16.98
C LYS A 335 -8.07 -14.00 -16.09
N GLU A 336 -6.97 -14.05 -15.35
CA GLU A 336 -6.55 -15.25 -14.65
C GLU A 336 -7.07 -15.32 -13.21
N LEU A 337 -7.23 -14.21 -12.51
CA LEU A 337 -7.64 -14.20 -11.09
C LEU A 337 -9.02 -13.54 -10.89
N GLY A 338 -9.65 -13.00 -11.95
CA GLY A 338 -10.91 -12.27 -11.83
C GLY A 338 -10.78 -10.96 -11.05
N MET A 339 -9.56 -10.42 -10.96
CA MET A 339 -9.30 -9.16 -10.28
C MET A 339 -9.64 -7.97 -11.16
N THR A 340 -9.95 -6.83 -10.56
CA THR A 340 -10.15 -5.57 -11.29
C THR A 340 -9.45 -4.43 -10.58
N LEU A 341 -9.38 -3.27 -11.25
CA LEU A 341 -8.91 -2.03 -10.65
C LEU A 341 -10.09 -1.08 -10.44
N SER A 342 -10.13 -0.43 -9.27
CA SER A 342 -11.05 0.69 -9.06
C SER A 342 -10.66 1.89 -9.94
N ALA A 343 -11.52 2.91 -10.02
CA ALA A 343 -11.19 4.15 -10.72
C ALA A 343 -9.95 4.88 -10.16
N ALA A 344 -9.57 4.60 -8.91
CA ALA A 344 -8.37 5.12 -8.27
C ALA A 344 -7.20 4.10 -8.28
N TYR A 345 -7.27 3.12 -9.19
CA TYR A 345 -6.30 2.04 -9.40
C TYR A 345 -6.05 1.16 -8.17
N GLN A 346 -7.04 1.01 -7.28
CA GLN A 346 -6.95 0.07 -6.17
C GLN A 346 -7.27 -1.34 -6.63
N LEU A 347 -6.60 -2.34 -6.07
CA LEU A 347 -6.86 -3.75 -6.36
C LEU A 347 -8.23 -4.16 -5.81
N ILE A 348 -9.00 -4.88 -6.63
CA ILE A 348 -10.27 -5.49 -6.24
C ILE A 348 -10.19 -7.00 -6.53
N PRO A 349 -10.45 -7.88 -5.54
CA PRO A 349 -10.81 -7.58 -4.16
C PRO A 349 -9.65 -6.93 -3.37
N GLU A 350 -9.98 -6.24 -2.28
CA GLU A 350 -9.02 -5.42 -1.53
C GLU A 350 -7.97 -6.25 -0.78
N GLN A 351 -8.27 -7.52 -0.44
CA GLN A 351 -7.31 -8.45 0.15
C GLN A 351 -6.38 -9.04 -0.92
N SER A 352 -5.63 -8.14 -1.53
CA SER A 352 -4.73 -8.39 -2.65
C SER A 352 -3.52 -7.47 -2.56
N THR A 353 -2.39 -7.87 -3.12
CA THR A 353 -1.20 -7.02 -3.23
C THR A 353 -0.54 -7.17 -4.58
N ALA A 354 0.11 -6.10 -5.05
CA ALA A 354 0.94 -6.11 -6.25
C ALA A 354 2.31 -5.54 -5.89
N ALA A 355 3.37 -6.15 -6.41
CA ALA A 355 4.74 -5.73 -6.10
C ALA A 355 5.73 -5.98 -7.23
N ILE A 356 6.76 -5.13 -7.27
CA ILE A 356 8.00 -5.33 -7.98
C ILE A 356 9.04 -5.96 -7.04
N ILE A 357 9.80 -6.93 -7.52
CA ILE A 357 10.89 -7.56 -6.79
C ILE A 357 12.20 -7.07 -7.38
N VAL A 358 12.98 -6.38 -6.54
CA VAL A 358 14.32 -5.90 -6.87
C VAL A 358 15.33 -6.91 -6.35
N HIS A 359 15.97 -7.64 -7.28
CA HIS A 359 16.89 -8.73 -6.94
C HIS A 359 18.23 -8.25 -6.37
N HIS A 360 18.60 -6.99 -6.59
CA HIS A 360 19.90 -6.43 -6.20
C HIS A 360 20.22 -6.65 -4.71
N LYS A 361 21.45 -7.07 -4.40
CA LYS A 361 21.87 -7.41 -3.01
C LYS A 361 21.81 -6.23 -2.05
N ASP A 362 22.08 -5.03 -2.56
CA ASP A 362 22.11 -3.79 -1.77
C ASP A 362 20.74 -3.06 -1.74
N ALA A 363 19.69 -3.68 -2.29
CA ALA A 363 18.35 -3.12 -2.22
C ALA A 363 17.87 -3.02 -0.77
N LYS A 364 17.39 -1.83 -0.39
CA LYS A 364 16.88 -1.53 0.94
C LYS A 364 15.63 -0.66 0.84
N TYR A 365 14.69 -0.82 1.78
CA TYR A 365 13.53 0.06 1.83
C TYR A 365 13.95 1.50 2.12
N TYR A 366 13.41 2.45 1.36
CA TYR A 366 13.67 3.88 1.51
C TYR A 366 12.40 4.69 1.25
N SER A 367 12.49 6.00 1.49
CA SER A 367 11.41 6.95 1.24
C SER A 367 11.98 8.11 0.44
N VAL A 368 11.28 8.55 -0.60
CA VAL A 368 11.68 9.72 -1.39
C VAL A 368 11.46 11.06 -0.67
N GLY A 369 10.97 11.02 0.58
CA GLY A 369 10.83 12.13 1.51
C GLY A 369 10.07 13.35 0.99
N GLU A 370 9.37 13.21 -0.15
CA GLU A 370 8.11 13.91 -0.31
C GLU A 370 7.34 13.64 0.97
N SER A 371 7.02 14.71 1.70
CA SER A 371 6.09 14.54 2.80
C SER A 371 4.87 13.83 2.22
N ARG A 372 4.22 12.97 2.99
CA ARG A 372 3.02 12.23 2.60
C ARG A 372 1.90 13.11 2.01
N VAL A 373 2.11 14.42 2.00
CA VAL A 373 1.28 15.55 1.64
C VAL A 373 1.71 16.19 0.31
N GLN A 374 3.00 16.24 0.00
CA GLN A 374 3.45 16.72 -1.31
C GLN A 374 3.00 15.74 -2.42
N GLN A 375 2.98 14.44 -2.12
CA GLN A 375 2.29 13.43 -2.94
C GLN A 375 0.76 13.62 -3.02
N LEU A 376 0.15 14.32 -2.06
CA LEU A 376 -1.31 14.58 -2.02
C LEU A 376 -1.71 15.81 -2.84
N MET A 377 -0.78 16.72 -3.12
CA MET A 377 -1.04 18.00 -3.81
C MET A 377 -0.51 18.07 -5.25
N ARG A 378 0.28 17.08 -5.70
CA ARG A 378 0.49 16.77 -7.12
C ARG A 378 -0.67 15.91 -7.61
#